data_AF-W1X9L9-F1
#
_entry.id   AF-W1X9L9-F1
#
_cell.length_a   1.000
_cell.length_b   1.000
_cell.length_c   1.000
_cell.angle_alpha   90.00
_cell.angle_beta   90.00
_cell.angle_gamma   90.00
#
_symmetry.space_group_name_H-M   'P 1'
#
loop_
_entity.id
_entity.type
_entity.pdbx_description
1 polymer ?
#
loop_
_entity_poly.entity_id
_entity_poly.type
_entity_poly.pdbx_seq_one_letter_code
_entity_poly.pdbx_strand_id
1 'polypeptide(L)' 'MKKYQQLAEQLREQIASGIWQSGDRLPSLRDQVALSGMSFMTVSHAYQLLESQGYIIARPQSG' A
#
# COMPACT_ATOMS: atom_id res chain seq x y z
N MET A 1 -10.11 14.49 -5.66
CA MET A 1 -9.10 13.40 -5.76
C MET A 1 -9.66 12.16 -5.08
N LYS A 2 -9.39 10.96 -5.60
CA LYS A 2 -9.94 9.72 -5.01
C LYS A 2 -9.10 9.30 -3.79
N LYS A 3 -9.76 8.87 -2.70
CA LYS A 3 -9.08 8.50 -1.43
C LYS A 3 -7.96 7.45 -1.61
N TYR A 4 -8.15 6.47 -2.50
CA TYR A 4 -7.13 5.46 -2.77
C TYR A 4 -5.89 6.02 -3.46
N GLN A 5 -6.05 7.06 -4.30
CA GLN A 5 -4.91 7.70 -4.97
C GLN A 5 -4.07 8.46 -3.96
N GLN A 6 -4.71 9.16 -3.01
CA GLN A 6 -3.99 9.83 -1.93
C GLN A 6 -3.21 8.83 -1.07
N LEU A 7 -3.83 7.69 -0.72
CA LEU A 7 -3.13 6.65 0.04
C LEU A 7 -1.96 6.05 -0.74
N ALA A 8 -2.14 5.76 -2.03
CA ALA A 8 -1.08 5.25 -2.90
C ALA A 8 0.08 6.24 -3.01
N GLU A 9 -0.22 7.52 -3.23
CA GLU A 9 0.80 8.57 -3.34
C GLU A 9 1.58 8.73 -2.03
N GLN A 10 0.87 8.72 -0.89
CA GLN A 10 1.50 8.81 0.43
C GLN A 10 2.43 7.62 0.70
N LEU A 11 2.03 6.40 0.33
CA LEU A 11 2.88 5.21 0.39
C LEU A 11 4.08 5.32 -0.55
N ARG A 12 3.87 5.84 -1.77
CA ARG A 12 4.93 6.09 -2.75
C ARG A 12 5.97 7.07 -2.22
N GLU A 13 5.53 8.15 -1.58
CA GLU A 13 6.41 9.13 -0.93
C GLU A 13 7.19 8.50 0.23
N GLN A 14 6.57 7.64 1.03
CA GLN A 14 7.27 6.91 2.09
C GLN A 14 8.33 5.94 1.55
N ILE A 15 8.02 5.24 0.46
CA ILE A 15 9.00 4.38 -0.23
C ILE A 15 10.14 5.24 -0.80
N ALA A 16 9.81 6.36 -1.45
CA ALA A 16 10.79 7.27 -2.03
C ALA A 16 11.66 7.98 -0.98
N SER A 17 11.12 8.25 0.22
CA SER A 17 11.86 8.82 1.34
C SER A 17 12.75 7.82 2.08
N GLY A 18 12.66 6.53 1.72
CA GLY A 18 13.47 5.46 2.31
C GLY A 18 12.93 4.92 3.63
N ILE A 19 11.67 5.24 4.00
CA ILE A 19 11.00 4.60 5.15
C ILE A 19 10.81 3.11 4.89
N TRP A 20 10.49 2.75 3.65
CA TRP A 20 10.36 1.37 3.20
C TRP A 20 11.48 1.07 2.21
N GLN A 21 12.30 0.08 2.52
CA GLN A 21 13.35 -0.39 1.62
C GLN A 21 12.88 -1.60 0.82
N SER A 22 13.56 -1.85 -0.30
CA SER A 22 13.34 -3.05 -1.11
C SER A 22 13.54 -4.31 -0.28
N GLY A 23 12.45 -5.05 -0.04
CA GLY A 23 12.45 -6.25 0.80
C GLY A 23 11.78 -6.06 2.17
N ASP A 24 11.50 -4.83 2.58
CA ASP A 24 10.70 -4.57 3.77
C ASP A 24 9.27 -5.04 3.57
N ARG A 25 8.69 -5.56 4.66
CA ARG A 25 7.32 -6.02 4.66
C ARG A 25 6.39 -4.84 4.94
N LEU A 26 5.63 -4.45 3.93
CA LEU A 26 4.52 -3.52 4.10
C LEU A 26 3.43 -4.10 5.02
N PRO A 27 2.66 -3.24 5.70
CA PRO A 27 1.49 -3.66 6.47
C PRO A 27 0.52 -4.48 5.59
N SER A 28 -0.21 -5.40 6.20
CA SER A 28 -1.27 -6.09 5.48
C SER A 28 -2.38 -5.12 5.11
N LEU A 29 -3.22 -5.47 4.12
CA LEU A 29 -4.41 -4.65 3.79
C LEU A 29 -5.27 -4.37 5.02
N ARG A 30 -5.39 -5.33 5.94
CA ARG A 30 -6.18 -5.19 7.17
C ARG A 30 -5.52 -4.24 8.16
N ASP A 31 -4.21 -4.34 8.34
CA ASP A 31 -3.46 -3.42 9.21
C ASP A 31 -3.53 -2.01 8.64
N GLN A 32 -3.39 -1.85 7.33
CA GLN A 32 -3.45 -0.55 6.69
C GLN A 32 -4.85 0.06 6.74
N VAL A 33 -5.91 -0.76 6.70
CA VAL A 33 -7.28 -0.32 6.99
C VAL A 33 -7.39 0.20 8.43
N ALA A 34 -6.82 -0.52 9.40
CA ALA A 34 -6.85 -0.11 10.80
C ALA A 34 -6.02 1.17 11.05
N LEU A 35 -4.86 1.31 10.39
CA LEU A 35 -3.96 2.46 10.52
C LEU A 35 -4.51 3.72 9.82
N SER A 36 -5.05 3.58 8.61
CA SER A 36 -5.56 4.70 7.82
C SER A 36 -7.01 5.06 8.13
N GLY A 37 -7.76 4.16 8.77
CA GLY A 37 -9.21 4.28 8.97
C GLY A 37 -10.02 4.26 7.66
N MET A 38 -9.40 3.90 6.53
CA MET A 38 -10.07 3.84 5.23
C MET A 38 -10.75 2.50 4.99
N SER A 39 -11.73 2.48 4.08
CA SER A 39 -12.39 1.22 3.67
C SER A 39 -11.41 0.26 3.00
N PHE A 40 -11.60 -1.04 3.23
CA PHE A 40 -10.80 -2.11 2.63
C PHE A 40 -10.68 -1.99 1.11
N MET A 41 -11.77 -1.65 0.40
CA MET A 41 -11.71 -1.43 -1.06
C MET A 41 -10.75 -0.30 -1.45
N THR A 42 -10.70 0.76 -0.64
CA THR A 42 -9.82 1.92 -0.89
C THR A 42 -8.35 1.54 -0.70
N VAL A 43 -8.04 0.80 0.37
CA VAL A 43 -6.69 0.31 0.65
C VAL A 43 -6.26 -0.71 -0.41
N SER A 44 -7.14 -1.66 -0.75
CA SER A 44 -6.89 -2.64 -1.80
C SER A 44 -6.58 -1.99 -3.15
N HIS A 45 -7.37 -0.99 -3.57
CA HIS A 45 -7.11 -0.25 -4.80
C HIS A 45 -5.77 0.50 -4.75
N ALA A 46 -5.40 1.07 -3.60
CA ALA A 46 -4.12 1.77 -3.46
C ALA A 46 -2.94 0.80 -3.62
N TYR A 47 -3.02 -0.38 -3.00
CA TYR A 47 -1.99 -1.42 -3.09
C TYR A 47 -1.89 -1.99 -4.51
N GLN A 48 -3.02 -2.30 -5.14
CA GLN A 48 -3.04 -2.74 -6.54
C GLN A 48 -2.44 -1.69 -7.48
N LEU A 49 -2.68 -0.40 -7.22
CA LEU A 49 -2.07 0.67 -8.00
C LEU A 49 -0.55 0.68 -7.84
N LEU A 50 -0.06 0.63 -6.59
CA LEU A 50 1.38 0.57 -6.31
C LEU A 50 2.04 -0.69 -6.90
N GLU A 51 1.34 -1.82 -6.87
CA GLU A 51 1.78 -3.06 -7.48
C GLU A 51 1.86 -2.95 -9.00
N SER A 52 0.83 -2.39 -9.63
CA SER A 52 0.82 -2.15 -11.09
C SER A 52 1.93 -1.19 -11.55
N GLN A 53 2.39 -0.33 -10.65
CA GLN A 53 3.50 0.60 -10.87
C GLN A 53 4.87 0.00 -10.53
N GLY A 54 4.92 -1.21 -9.96
CA GLY A 54 6.17 -1.88 -9.58
C GLY A 54 6.79 -1.37 -8.27
N TYR A 55 6.08 -0.57 -7.47
CA TYR A 55 6.56 -0.12 -6.16
C TYR A 55 6.49 -1.23 -5.10
N ILE A 56 5.50 -2.11 -5.22
CA ILE A 56 5.28 -3.20 -4.26
C ILE A 56 4.98 -4.48 -5.03
N ILE A 57 5.15 -5.63 -4.37
CA ILE A 57 4.79 -6.93 -4.93
C ILE A 57 3.81 -7.56 -3.94
N ALA A 58 2.59 -7.87 -4.38
CA ALA A 58 1.69 -8.63 -3.54
C ALA A 58 2.22 -10.06 -3.45
N ARG A 59 2.72 -10.42 -2.27
CA ARG A 59 3.01 -11.81 -1.96
C ARG A 59 1.71 -12.42 -1.44
N PRO A 60 1.06 -13.35 -2.16
CA PRO A 60 -0.03 -14.09 -1.57
C PRO A 60 0.54 -14.83 -0.35
N GLN A 61 0.00 -14.57 0.83
CA GLN A 61 0.24 -15.46 1.96
C GLN A 61 -0.31 -16.82 1.55
N SER A 62 0.60 -17.74 1.26
CA SER A 62 0.26 -19.13 1.02
C SER A 62 -0.25 -19.70 2.34
N GLY A 63 -1.56 -19.94 2.45
CA GLY A 63 -2.19 -20.62 3.59
C GLY A 63 -3.20 -19.75 4.33
#